data_AF-A0A4Q3EGG3-F1
#
_entry.id   AF-A0A4Q3EGG3-F1
#
_cell.length_a   1.000
_cell.length_b   1.000
_cell.length_c   1.000
_cell.angle_alpha   90.00
_cell.angle_beta   90.00
_cell.angle_gamma   90.00
#
_symmetry.space_group_name_H-M   'P 1'
#
loop_
_entity.id
_entity.type
_entity.pdbx_description
1 polymer ?
#
loop_
_entity_poly.entity_id
_entity_poly.type
_entity_poly.pdbx_seq_one_letter_code
_entity_poly.pdbx_strand_id
1 'polypeptide(L)'
;MKITFDFEKPLAELQQQIDKVSQIEDKNKLDMSATLTELQNKLEDAKKEIYGNLNGWQKVQISRHPERPYTLQYIELMCDDFIEMHGDRTVGDDKAIVGGIDTPGAYPGLEAEERGQGEAIARNLLEMSVLKVPIVCVIIGEGASGGALGIGIGDRVLMLDNSWYSVISPENCSTILWKTWENKERAAEVLKLTSTEMLKNKLIDGVVKEPLGGAHQDPVAMANILKKQLIKELKNLKEKSAEQLVTERIDKFCAMGVVIEG
;
A
#
# COMPACT_ATOMS: atom_id res chain seq x y z
N MET A 1 2.04 17.64 13.55
CA MET A 1 2.71 18.56 12.59
C MET A 1 2.20 18.15 11.22
N LYS A 2 1.53 19.03 10.47
CA LYS A 2 0.98 18.66 9.15
C LYS A 2 2.18 18.37 8.25
N ILE A 3 2.43 17.10 7.93
CA ILE A 3 3.52 16.71 7.04
C ILE A 3 3.14 17.24 5.66
N THR A 4 4.10 17.86 4.99
CA THR A 4 3.92 18.40 3.65
C THR A 4 5.09 17.93 2.83
N PHE A 5 4.82 17.14 1.81
CA PHE A 5 5.87 16.70 0.90
C PHE A 5 6.31 17.84 -0.02
N ASP A 6 7.51 17.74 -0.59
CA ASP A 6 8.03 18.78 -1.48
C ASP A 6 7.12 19.04 -2.69
N PHE A 7 6.48 17.99 -3.21
CA PHE A 7 5.53 18.08 -4.33
C PHE A 7 4.17 18.69 -3.93
N GLU A 8 3.89 18.83 -2.63
CA GLU A 8 2.65 19.43 -2.12
C GLU A 8 2.82 20.91 -1.77
N LYS A 9 4.03 21.48 -1.90
CA LYS A 9 4.29 22.92 -1.65
C LYS A 9 3.30 23.84 -2.39
N PRO A 10 2.98 23.62 -3.69
CA PRO A 10 1.98 24.45 -4.39
C PRO A 10 0.60 24.40 -3.72
N LEU A 11 0.21 23.25 -3.18
CA LEU A 11 -1.07 23.07 -2.47
C LEU A 11 -1.05 23.80 -1.13
N ALA A 12 0.07 23.71 -0.41
CA ALA A 12 0.24 24.40 0.87
C ALA A 12 0.21 25.93 0.69
N GLU A 13 0.80 26.45 -0.37
CA GLU A 13 0.75 27.87 -0.70
C GLU A 13 -0.68 28.35 -1.01
N LEU A 14 -1.42 27.60 -1.84
CA LEU A 14 -2.83 27.89 -2.12
C LEU A 14 -3.69 27.83 -0.86
N GLN A 15 -3.47 26.83 0.01
CA GLN A 15 -4.17 26.74 1.29
C GLN A 15 -3.86 27.94 2.19
N GLN A 16 -2.60 28.37 2.29
CA GLN A 16 -2.23 29.56 3.06
C GLN A 16 -2.87 30.84 2.50
N GLN A 17 -3.04 30.95 1.18
CA GLN A 17 -3.75 32.07 0.58
C GLN A 17 -5.23 32.05 0.97
N ILE A 18 -5.89 30.89 0.91
CA ILE A 18 -7.28 30.69 1.36
C ILE A 18 -7.43 31.08 2.84
N ASP A 19 -6.55 30.58 3.70
CA ASP A 19 -6.59 30.85 5.14
C ASP A 19 -6.42 32.35 5.44
N LYS A 20 -5.52 33.03 4.72
CA LYS A 20 -5.32 34.48 4.86
C LYS A 20 -6.54 35.28 4.40
N VAL A 21 -7.14 34.91 3.25
CA VAL A 21 -8.33 35.59 2.73
C VAL A 21 -9.52 35.38 3.68
N SER A 22 -9.72 34.17 4.19
CA SER A 22 -10.75 33.86 5.18
C SER A 22 -10.57 34.66 6.48
N GLN A 23 -9.34 34.80 6.98
CA GLN A 23 -9.08 35.64 8.16
C GLN A 23 -9.35 37.13 7.93
N ILE A 24 -9.15 37.63 6.70
CA ILE A 24 -9.42 39.04 6.33
C ILE A 24 -10.93 39.28 6.26
N GLU A 25 -11.68 38.35 5.69
CA GLU A 25 -13.15 38.38 5.66
C GLU A 25 -13.73 38.43 7.08
N ASP A 26 -13.25 37.57 7.98
CA ASP A 26 -13.69 37.55 9.38
C ASP A 26 -13.37 38.84 10.13
N LYS A 27 -12.18 39.43 9.91
CA LYS A 27 -11.74 40.64 10.61
C LYS A 27 -12.40 41.91 10.10
N ASN A 28 -12.58 42.02 8.78
CA ASN A 28 -13.03 43.26 8.13
C ASN A 28 -14.51 43.21 7.75
N LYS A 29 -15.20 42.07 7.91
CA LYS A 29 -16.58 41.84 7.44
C LYS A 29 -16.78 42.24 5.97
N LEU A 30 -15.73 42.05 5.16
CA LEU A 30 -15.76 42.29 3.72
C LEU A 30 -16.12 40.98 3.03
N ASP A 31 -17.11 41.00 2.15
CA ASP A 31 -17.51 39.83 1.37
C ASP A 31 -16.40 39.45 0.38
N MET A 32 -15.73 38.32 0.64
CA MET A 32 -14.67 37.76 -0.19
C MET A 32 -15.06 36.39 -0.74
N SER A 33 -16.34 36.04 -0.70
CA SER A 33 -16.88 34.72 -1.08
C SER A 33 -16.49 34.30 -2.51
N ALA A 34 -16.53 35.22 -3.47
CA ALA A 34 -16.12 34.96 -4.85
C ALA A 34 -14.63 34.58 -4.97
N THR A 35 -13.76 35.31 -4.27
CA THR A 35 -12.31 35.06 -4.25
C THR A 35 -11.99 33.74 -3.56
N LEU A 36 -12.67 33.42 -2.45
CA LEU A 36 -12.52 32.15 -1.76
C LEU A 36 -12.93 30.97 -2.65
N THR A 37 -14.05 31.10 -3.35
CA THR A 37 -14.53 30.07 -4.29
C THR A 37 -13.53 29.85 -5.42
N GLU A 38 -12.96 30.92 -5.98
CA GLU A 38 -11.94 30.81 -7.03
C GLU A 38 -10.67 30.11 -6.53
N LEU A 39 -10.17 30.48 -5.33
CA LEU A 39 -8.99 29.85 -4.73
C LEU A 39 -9.24 28.39 -4.36
N GLN A 40 -10.44 28.05 -3.86
CA GLN A 40 -10.84 26.67 -3.57
C GLN A 40 -10.88 25.83 -4.85
N ASN A 41 -11.43 26.35 -5.95
CA ASN A 41 -11.43 25.65 -7.23
C ASN A 41 -10.01 25.43 -7.75
N LYS A 42 -9.15 26.45 -7.68
CA LYS A 42 -7.72 26.32 -8.04
C LYS A 42 -7.02 25.27 -7.19
N LEU A 43 -7.30 25.22 -5.89
CA LEU A 43 -6.75 24.20 -4.99
C LEU A 43 -7.20 22.79 -5.41
N GLU A 44 -8.49 22.60 -5.70
CA GLU A 44 -9.01 21.30 -6.11
C GLU A 44 -8.47 20.83 -7.47
N ASP A 45 -8.29 21.74 -8.43
CA ASP A 45 -7.70 21.41 -9.72
C ASP A 45 -6.21 21.08 -9.58
N ALA A 46 -5.46 21.86 -8.80
CA ALA A 46 -4.06 21.56 -8.49
C ALA A 46 -3.89 20.22 -7.76
N LYS A 47 -4.79 19.88 -6.81
CA LYS A 47 -4.79 18.57 -6.15
C LYS A 47 -4.95 17.44 -7.16
N LYS A 48 -5.93 17.55 -8.07
CA LYS A 48 -6.17 16.53 -9.10
C LYS A 48 -4.97 16.38 -10.03
N GLU A 49 -4.35 17.48 -10.42
CA GLU A 49 -3.17 17.46 -11.29
C GLU A 49 -1.97 16.79 -10.61
N ILE A 50 -1.67 17.18 -9.37
CA ILE A 50 -0.52 16.65 -8.62
C ILE A 50 -0.73 15.18 -8.27
N TYR A 51 -1.83 14.84 -7.59
CA TYR A 51 -2.08 13.46 -7.16
C TYR A 51 -2.45 12.53 -8.33
N GLY A 52 -2.90 13.06 -9.46
CA GLY A 52 -3.15 12.29 -10.68
C GLY A 52 -1.89 11.84 -11.41
N ASN A 53 -0.76 12.54 -11.21
CA ASN A 53 0.48 12.34 -11.96
C ASN A 53 1.70 12.04 -11.06
N LEU A 54 1.47 11.36 -9.94
CA LEU A 54 2.54 11.00 -9.01
C LEU A 54 3.54 10.03 -9.66
N ASN A 55 4.83 10.33 -9.48
CA ASN A 55 5.90 9.40 -9.83
C ASN A 55 6.06 8.29 -8.77
N GLY A 56 6.92 7.31 -9.06
CA GLY A 56 7.14 6.16 -8.17
C GLY A 56 7.65 6.56 -6.80
N TRP A 57 8.57 7.53 -6.72
CA TRP A 57 9.07 8.02 -5.43
C TRP A 57 8.01 8.76 -4.62
N GLN A 58 7.20 9.60 -5.27
CA GLN A 58 6.11 10.32 -4.61
C GLN A 58 5.06 9.34 -4.06
N LYS A 59 4.77 8.24 -4.78
CA LYS A 59 3.93 7.16 -4.25
C LYS A 59 4.57 6.46 -3.04
N VAL A 60 5.87 6.19 -3.06
CA VAL A 60 6.61 5.67 -1.89
C VAL A 60 6.51 6.62 -0.70
N GLN A 61 6.56 7.94 -0.93
CA GLN A 61 6.37 8.92 0.14
C GLN A 61 4.96 8.88 0.73
N ILE A 62 3.92 8.77 -0.10
CA ILE A 62 2.52 8.64 0.34
C ILE A 62 2.26 7.31 1.06
N SER A 63 2.87 6.21 0.61
CA SER A 63 2.74 4.90 1.26
C SER A 63 3.32 4.91 2.67
N ARG A 64 4.27 5.80 2.94
CA ARG A 64 4.96 6.00 4.23
C ARG A 64 4.38 7.14 5.05
N HIS A 65 3.26 7.72 4.61
CA HIS A 65 2.63 8.81 5.36
C HIS A 65 2.28 8.32 6.78
N PRO A 66 2.66 9.02 7.86
CA PRO A 66 2.44 8.53 9.23
C PRO A 66 0.97 8.32 9.62
N GLU A 67 0.06 9.06 8.97
CA GLU A 67 -1.40 8.92 9.13
C GLU A 67 -2.02 7.96 8.10
N ARG A 68 -1.21 7.26 7.31
CA ARG A 68 -1.73 6.21 6.41
C ARG A 68 -2.39 5.13 7.27
N PRO A 69 -3.65 4.74 6.99
CA PRO A 69 -4.31 3.79 7.85
C PRO A 69 -3.60 2.44 7.84
N TYR A 70 -3.29 1.93 9.02
CA TYR A 70 -2.74 0.60 9.23
C TYR A 70 -3.84 -0.46 9.27
N THR A 71 -3.45 -1.73 9.24
CA THR A 71 -4.37 -2.89 9.24
C THR A 71 -5.51 -2.76 10.27
N LEU A 72 -5.19 -2.49 11.55
CA LEU A 72 -6.18 -2.40 12.61
C LEU A 72 -7.23 -1.31 12.36
N GLN A 73 -6.82 -0.15 11.85
CA GLN A 73 -7.74 0.95 11.56
C GLN A 73 -8.74 0.55 10.46
N TYR A 74 -8.29 -0.19 9.43
CA TYR A 74 -9.21 -0.73 8.44
C TYR A 74 -10.16 -1.77 9.06
N ILE A 75 -9.67 -2.66 9.90
CA ILE A 75 -10.52 -3.66 10.56
C ILE A 75 -11.60 -2.99 11.40
N GLU A 76 -11.24 -2.03 12.25
CA GLU A 76 -12.19 -1.28 13.09
C GLU A 76 -13.24 -0.53 12.27
N LEU A 77 -12.87 0.00 11.10
CA LEU A 77 -13.80 0.69 10.20
C LEU A 77 -14.67 -0.26 9.38
N MET A 78 -14.24 -1.51 9.18
CA MET A 78 -14.93 -2.48 8.32
C MET A 78 -15.74 -3.53 9.08
N CYS A 79 -15.37 -3.82 10.34
CA CYS A 79 -15.91 -4.91 11.14
C CYS A 79 -16.58 -4.36 12.41
N ASP A 80 -17.78 -4.84 12.72
CA ASP A 80 -18.52 -4.42 13.91
C ASP A 80 -18.00 -5.12 15.18
N ASP A 81 -17.57 -6.38 15.06
CA ASP A 81 -17.04 -7.21 16.16
C ASP A 81 -15.74 -7.92 15.73
N PHE A 82 -14.57 -7.32 15.98
CA PHE A 82 -13.26 -7.93 15.74
C PHE A 82 -12.66 -8.47 17.04
N ILE A 83 -12.31 -9.76 17.05
CA ILE A 83 -11.56 -10.38 18.14
C ILE A 83 -10.15 -10.66 17.61
N GLU A 84 -9.17 -9.90 18.08
CA GLU A 84 -7.76 -10.13 17.76
C GLU A 84 -7.28 -11.45 18.39
N MET A 85 -6.57 -12.26 17.61
CA MET A 85 -5.94 -13.48 18.10
C MET A 85 -4.43 -13.28 18.16
N HIS A 86 -3.82 -13.76 19.24
CA HIS A 86 -2.42 -13.55 19.57
C HIS A 86 -1.65 -14.87 19.65
N GLY A 87 -0.37 -14.82 19.29
CA GLY A 87 0.62 -15.87 19.54
C GLY A 87 0.78 -16.90 18.42
N ASP A 88 2.03 -17.29 18.19
CA ASP A 88 2.45 -18.39 17.31
C ASP A 88 2.33 -19.79 17.96
N ARG A 89 1.94 -19.85 19.25
CA ARG A 89 1.91 -21.04 20.13
C ARG A 89 3.28 -21.66 20.44
N THR A 90 4.38 -21.03 20.03
CA THR A 90 5.74 -21.57 20.16
C THR A 90 6.72 -20.63 20.84
N VAL A 91 6.95 -19.43 20.28
CA VAL A 91 8.01 -18.52 20.72
C VAL A 91 7.41 -17.27 21.37
N GLY A 92 6.34 -16.71 20.80
CA GLY A 92 5.73 -15.49 21.31
C GLY A 92 4.63 -14.92 20.42
N ASP A 93 4.05 -13.83 20.88
CA ASP A 93 3.10 -13.04 20.11
C ASP A 93 3.84 -11.91 19.39
N ASP A 94 4.02 -12.05 18.08
CA ASP A 94 4.62 -11.00 17.26
C ASP A 94 3.60 -9.88 17.01
N LYS A 95 3.81 -8.74 17.67
CA LYS A 95 2.95 -7.55 17.56
C LYS A 95 2.93 -6.94 16.15
N ALA A 96 3.81 -7.35 15.24
CA ALA A 96 3.80 -6.94 13.84
C ALA A 96 2.74 -7.68 13.00
N ILE A 97 2.12 -8.75 13.54
CA ILE A 97 1.07 -9.51 12.85
C ILE A 97 -0.26 -9.26 13.57
N VAL A 98 -1.07 -8.40 12.98
CA VAL A 98 -2.51 -8.30 13.26
C VAL A 98 -3.26 -8.87 12.06
N GLY A 99 -4.54 -9.22 12.13
CA GLY A 99 -5.29 -9.79 11.00
C GLY A 99 -5.33 -8.89 9.74
N GLY A 100 -4.27 -8.89 8.92
CA GLY A 100 -4.02 -8.12 7.69
C GLY A 100 -2.55 -7.67 7.56
N ILE A 101 -1.98 -7.69 6.35
CA ILE A 101 -0.54 -7.57 6.04
C ILE A 101 -0.08 -6.10 6.01
N ASP A 102 0.84 -5.70 6.89
CA ASP A 102 1.61 -4.45 6.78
C ASP A 102 3.00 -4.60 7.39
N THR A 103 4.03 -4.79 6.55
CA THR A 103 5.40 -5.08 6.98
C THR A 103 6.40 -4.25 6.16
N PRO A 104 7.39 -3.60 6.79
CA PRO A 104 8.49 -2.96 6.07
C PRO A 104 9.49 -3.97 5.46
N GLY A 105 9.22 -5.28 5.57
CA GLY A 105 10.06 -6.37 5.07
C GLY A 105 10.85 -7.10 6.17
N ALA A 106 11.44 -8.24 5.81
CA ALA A 106 12.29 -9.03 6.71
C ALA A 106 13.63 -8.32 6.97
N TYR A 107 14.12 -8.35 8.22
CA TYR A 107 15.43 -7.79 8.60
C TYR A 107 16.56 -8.76 8.22
N PRO A 108 17.47 -8.41 7.30
CA PRO A 108 18.50 -9.33 6.80
C PRO A 108 19.75 -9.35 7.71
N GLY A 109 19.58 -9.69 9.00
CA GLY A 109 20.67 -9.77 9.98
C GLY A 109 21.07 -11.21 10.33
N LEU A 110 22.34 -11.41 10.73
CA LEU A 110 22.88 -12.71 11.17
C LEU A 110 22.01 -13.37 12.26
N GLU A 111 21.57 -12.61 13.25
CA GLU A 111 20.69 -13.11 14.32
C GLU A 111 19.32 -13.58 13.82
N ALA A 112 18.82 -13.00 12.71
CA ALA A 112 17.52 -13.36 12.15
C ALA A 112 17.61 -14.66 11.33
N GLU A 113 18.73 -14.88 10.65
CA GLU A 113 19.06 -16.16 10.00
C GLU A 113 19.28 -17.29 11.02
N GLU A 114 20.00 -17.03 12.11
CA GLU A 114 20.20 -18.00 13.20
C GLU A 114 18.89 -18.41 13.89
N ARG A 115 17.87 -17.54 13.85
CA ARG A 115 16.52 -17.82 14.37
C ARG A 115 15.58 -18.43 13.34
N GLY A 116 16.06 -18.74 12.14
CA GLY A 116 15.30 -19.47 11.13
C GLY A 116 14.30 -18.61 10.35
N GLN A 117 14.48 -17.29 10.24
CA GLN A 117 13.55 -16.43 9.50
C GLN A 117 13.33 -16.88 8.06
N GLY A 118 14.39 -17.33 7.37
CA GLY A 118 14.27 -17.88 6.03
C GLY A 118 13.41 -19.14 5.95
N GLU A 119 13.50 -20.03 6.95
CA GLU A 119 12.66 -21.23 7.05
C GLU A 119 11.21 -20.88 7.34
N ALA A 120 10.95 -19.92 8.23
CA ALA A 120 9.60 -19.45 8.53
C ALA A 120 8.91 -18.85 7.31
N ILE A 121 9.62 -18.00 6.54
CA ILE A 121 9.11 -17.47 5.27
C ILE A 121 8.85 -18.61 4.29
N ALA A 122 9.83 -19.48 4.05
CA ALA A 122 9.70 -20.58 3.09
C ALA A 122 8.55 -21.52 3.44
N ARG A 123 8.37 -21.85 4.72
CA ARG A 123 7.26 -22.67 5.22
C ARG A 123 5.92 -21.98 4.98
N ASN A 124 5.80 -20.69 5.29
CA ASN A 124 4.57 -19.97 5.01
C ASN A 124 4.23 -19.97 3.51
N LEU A 125 5.21 -19.73 2.63
CA LEU A 125 4.99 -19.76 1.18
C LEU A 125 4.43 -21.11 0.73
N LEU A 126 5.03 -22.20 1.23
CA LEU A 126 4.58 -23.56 0.92
C LEU A 126 3.17 -23.82 1.44
N GLU A 127 2.93 -23.59 2.73
CA GLU A 127 1.64 -23.88 3.36
C GLU A 127 0.51 -23.02 2.78
N MET A 128 0.76 -21.73 2.55
CA MET A 128 -0.23 -20.84 1.94
C MET A 128 -0.58 -21.24 0.50
N SER A 129 0.35 -21.85 -0.25
CA SER A 129 0.07 -22.31 -1.62
C SER A 129 -0.98 -23.43 -1.67
N VAL A 130 -1.12 -24.22 -0.60
CA VAL A 130 -2.02 -25.39 -0.53
C VAL A 130 -3.24 -25.21 0.38
N LEU A 131 -3.42 -24.02 0.96
CA LEU A 131 -4.58 -23.71 1.80
C LEU A 131 -5.90 -23.84 1.01
N LYS A 132 -6.83 -24.64 1.53
CA LYS A 132 -8.12 -24.98 0.91
C LYS A 132 -9.23 -23.95 1.10
N VAL A 133 -8.86 -22.72 1.45
CA VAL A 133 -9.78 -21.61 1.69
C VAL A 133 -9.44 -20.44 0.77
N PRO A 134 -10.42 -19.56 0.45
CA PRO A 134 -10.15 -18.32 -0.26
C PRO A 134 -9.18 -17.40 0.50
N ILE A 135 -8.18 -16.88 -0.19
CA ILE A 135 -7.19 -15.93 0.34
C ILE A 135 -7.14 -14.71 -0.56
N VAL A 136 -7.40 -13.54 0.03
CA VAL A 136 -7.24 -12.24 -0.63
C VAL A 136 -6.17 -11.46 0.13
N CYS A 137 -5.03 -11.22 -0.50
CA CYS A 137 -3.94 -10.41 0.02
C CYS A 137 -4.10 -8.98 -0.51
N VAL A 138 -3.89 -7.98 0.33
CA VAL A 138 -3.94 -6.57 -0.07
C VAL A 138 -2.69 -5.87 0.45
N ILE A 139 -1.89 -5.29 -0.45
CA ILE A 139 -0.78 -4.42 -0.07
C ILE A 139 -1.38 -3.04 0.21
N ILE A 140 -1.44 -2.68 1.50
CA ILE A 140 -2.03 -1.42 1.95
C ILE A 140 -1.01 -0.30 2.11
N GLY A 141 0.27 -0.60 2.30
CA GLY A 141 1.35 0.38 2.49
C GLY A 141 2.60 -0.02 1.73
N GLU A 142 3.55 -0.60 2.44
CA GLU A 142 4.82 -1.08 1.88
C GLU A 142 4.80 -2.60 1.71
N GLY A 143 5.12 -3.09 0.53
CA GLY A 143 5.31 -4.50 0.22
C GLY A 143 6.79 -4.77 -0.05
N ALA A 144 7.57 -5.07 0.98
CA ALA A 144 9.00 -5.26 0.80
C ALA A 144 9.42 -6.74 0.90
N SER A 145 9.99 -7.25 -0.20
CA SER A 145 10.76 -8.50 -0.24
C SER A 145 10.00 -9.74 0.27
N GLY A 146 10.76 -10.71 0.80
CA GLY A 146 10.25 -11.97 1.34
C GLY A 146 9.33 -11.82 2.56
N GLY A 147 9.46 -10.72 3.32
CA GLY A 147 8.56 -10.43 4.44
C GLY A 147 7.13 -10.21 3.99
N ALA A 148 6.92 -9.40 2.95
CA ALA A 148 5.60 -9.22 2.35
C ALA A 148 5.12 -10.49 1.63
N LEU A 149 6.02 -11.19 0.92
CA LEU A 149 5.66 -12.40 0.18
C LEU A 149 5.27 -13.57 1.10
N GLY A 150 5.89 -13.70 2.28
CA GLY A 150 5.59 -14.74 3.26
C GLY A 150 4.15 -14.75 3.77
N ILE A 151 3.38 -13.70 3.48
CA ILE A 151 1.93 -13.61 3.73
C ILE A 151 1.15 -13.19 2.48
N GLY A 152 1.83 -13.04 1.34
CA GLY A 152 1.29 -12.55 0.06
C GLY A 152 0.80 -13.63 -0.90
N ILE A 153 0.86 -14.92 -0.52
CA ILE A 153 0.43 -16.04 -1.36
C ILE A 153 -1.08 -16.23 -1.27
N GLY A 154 -1.81 -15.50 -2.11
CA GLY A 154 -3.27 -15.53 -2.16
C GLY A 154 -3.85 -15.81 -3.54
N ASP A 155 -5.11 -16.25 -3.58
CA ASP A 155 -5.88 -16.40 -4.81
C ASP A 155 -5.99 -15.06 -5.54
N ARG A 156 -6.19 -13.99 -4.76
CA ARG A 156 -6.16 -12.61 -5.25
C ARG A 156 -5.14 -11.78 -4.45
N VAL A 157 -4.33 -11.03 -5.17
CA VAL A 157 -3.35 -10.07 -4.65
C VAL A 157 -3.76 -8.71 -5.19
N LEU A 158 -4.14 -7.80 -4.30
CA LEU A 158 -4.56 -6.43 -4.63
C LEU A 158 -3.54 -5.43 -4.08
N MET A 159 -3.46 -4.25 -4.68
CA MET A 159 -2.65 -3.15 -4.18
C MET A 159 -3.47 -1.88 -4.07
N LEU A 160 -3.28 -1.09 -3.01
CA LEU A 160 -3.77 0.30 -3.01
C LEU A 160 -2.97 1.15 -4.00
N ASP A 161 -3.60 2.17 -4.60
CA ASP A 161 -3.00 2.94 -5.70
C ASP A 161 -1.62 3.53 -5.38
N ASN A 162 -1.45 4.07 -4.17
CA ASN A 162 -0.23 4.69 -3.68
C ASN A 162 0.62 3.76 -2.80
N SER A 163 0.31 2.46 -2.76
CA SER A 163 1.21 1.45 -2.18
C SER A 163 2.32 1.06 -3.15
N TRP A 164 3.38 0.41 -2.63
CA TRP A 164 4.43 -0.14 -3.47
C TRP A 164 4.77 -1.59 -3.13
N TYR A 165 5.23 -2.35 -4.13
CA TYR A 165 5.69 -3.73 -3.97
C TYR A 165 6.99 -3.94 -4.73
N SER A 166 8.05 -4.37 -4.05
CA SER A 166 9.36 -4.65 -4.66
C SER A 166 10.16 -5.68 -3.86
N VAL A 167 11.10 -6.35 -4.53
CA VAL A 167 12.06 -7.30 -3.93
C VAL A 167 13.00 -6.64 -2.91
N ILE A 168 13.21 -5.33 -3.04
CA ILE A 168 14.10 -4.52 -2.21
C ILE A 168 13.57 -3.10 -2.10
N SER A 169 13.85 -2.40 -0.99
CA SER A 169 13.54 -0.98 -0.87
C SER A 169 14.34 -0.15 -1.88
N PRO A 170 13.79 0.97 -2.37
CA PRO A 170 14.50 1.87 -3.28
C PRO A 170 15.85 2.35 -2.72
N GLU A 171 15.93 2.57 -1.42
CA GLU A 171 17.13 3.02 -0.74
C GLU A 171 18.23 1.97 -0.74
N ASN A 172 17.90 0.72 -0.39
CA ASN A 172 18.87 -0.37 -0.38
C ASN A 172 19.28 -0.75 -1.82
N CYS A 173 18.35 -0.66 -2.78
CA CYS A 173 18.69 -0.76 -4.20
C CYS A 173 19.69 0.33 -4.61
N SER A 174 19.47 1.56 -4.12
CA SER A 174 20.33 2.70 -4.38
C SER A 174 21.77 2.47 -3.91
N THR A 175 21.93 2.00 -2.67
CA THR A 175 23.24 1.75 -2.06
C THR A 175 23.98 0.59 -2.72
N ILE A 176 23.28 -0.42 -3.24
CA ILE A 176 23.90 -1.56 -3.94
C ILE A 176 24.32 -1.17 -5.36
N LEU A 177 23.41 -0.63 -6.16
CA LEU A 177 23.66 -0.40 -7.60
C LEU A 177 24.46 0.87 -7.87
N TRP A 178 24.27 1.92 -7.07
CA TRP A 178 24.93 3.22 -7.28
C TRP A 178 25.84 3.63 -6.12
N LYS A 179 26.05 2.77 -5.11
CA LYS A 179 26.95 3.04 -3.97
C LYS A 179 26.64 4.34 -3.22
N THR A 180 25.39 4.77 -3.25
CA THR A 180 24.92 6.00 -2.60
C THR A 180 23.44 5.89 -2.27
N TRP A 181 22.98 6.64 -1.28
CA TRP A 181 21.55 6.76 -0.95
C TRP A 181 20.81 7.75 -1.86
N GLU A 182 21.55 8.62 -2.56
CA GLU A 182 20.97 9.74 -3.32
C GLU A 182 20.22 9.32 -4.58
N ASN A 183 20.44 8.10 -5.09
CA ASN A 183 19.74 7.59 -6.28
C ASN A 183 18.43 6.85 -5.96
N LYS A 184 17.87 6.98 -4.75
CA LYS A 184 16.62 6.31 -4.32
C LYS A 184 15.42 6.60 -5.23
N GLU A 185 15.29 7.82 -5.75
CA GLU A 185 14.18 8.17 -6.66
C GLU A 185 14.32 7.44 -7.99
N ARG A 186 15.54 7.44 -8.55
CA ARG A 186 15.89 6.66 -9.73
C ARG A 186 15.68 5.16 -9.48
N ALA A 187 16.05 4.67 -8.30
CA ALA A 187 15.86 3.28 -7.91
C ALA A 187 14.38 2.91 -7.91
N ALA A 188 13.51 3.75 -7.35
CA ALA A 188 12.06 3.53 -7.33
C ALA A 188 11.48 3.40 -8.76
N GLU A 189 11.93 4.25 -9.69
CA GLU A 189 11.48 4.19 -11.09
C GLU A 189 11.94 2.92 -11.80
N VAL A 190 13.22 2.52 -11.67
CA VAL A 190 13.73 1.33 -12.37
C VAL A 190 13.19 0.02 -11.79
N LEU A 191 12.87 0.01 -10.50
CA LEU A 191 12.25 -1.13 -9.83
C LEU A 191 10.79 -1.34 -10.27
N LYS A 192 10.16 -0.32 -10.86
CA LYS A 192 8.76 -0.38 -11.33
C LYS A 192 7.80 -0.86 -10.24
N LEU A 193 8.01 -0.34 -9.03
CA LEU A 193 7.37 -0.80 -7.79
C LEU A 193 5.90 -0.37 -7.60
N THR A 194 5.35 0.42 -8.51
CA THR A 194 4.02 1.02 -8.36
C THR A 194 2.91 0.01 -8.68
N SER A 195 1.73 0.21 -8.08
CA SER A 195 0.53 -0.60 -8.33
C SER A 195 0.19 -0.79 -9.81
N THR A 196 0.33 0.26 -10.63
CA THR A 196 0.12 0.21 -12.09
C THR A 196 1.11 -0.70 -12.79
N GLU A 197 2.41 -0.60 -12.47
CA GLU A 197 3.43 -1.45 -13.08
C GLU A 197 3.32 -2.89 -12.60
N MET A 198 3.04 -3.12 -11.32
CA MET A 198 2.78 -4.46 -10.77
C MET A 198 1.61 -5.15 -11.48
N LEU A 199 0.50 -4.42 -11.72
CA LEU A 199 -0.65 -4.95 -12.46
C LEU A 199 -0.28 -5.25 -13.91
N LYS A 200 0.42 -4.34 -14.57
CA LYS A 200 0.88 -4.50 -15.96
C LYS A 200 1.79 -5.71 -16.13
N ASN A 201 2.64 -5.98 -15.15
CA ASN A 201 3.54 -7.13 -15.12
C ASN A 201 2.87 -8.43 -14.62
N LYS A 202 1.54 -8.39 -14.35
CA LYS A 202 0.75 -9.54 -13.85
C LYS A 202 1.25 -10.11 -12.52
N LEU A 203 1.87 -9.28 -11.69
CA LEU A 203 2.33 -9.66 -10.35
C LEU A 203 1.22 -9.47 -9.29
N ILE A 204 0.18 -8.72 -9.64
CA ILE A 204 -1.04 -8.53 -8.85
C ILE A 204 -2.27 -8.64 -9.75
N ASP A 205 -3.44 -8.80 -9.15
CA ASP A 205 -4.71 -9.01 -9.86
C ASP A 205 -5.61 -7.77 -9.88
N GLY A 206 -5.25 -6.71 -9.18
CA GLY A 206 -6.06 -5.50 -9.15
C GLY A 206 -5.48 -4.35 -8.33
N VAL A 207 -5.87 -3.14 -8.73
CA VAL A 207 -5.55 -1.91 -8.01
C VAL A 207 -6.83 -1.36 -7.39
N VAL A 208 -6.77 -1.06 -6.09
CA VAL A 208 -7.83 -0.40 -5.34
C VAL A 208 -7.54 1.09 -5.30
N LYS A 209 -8.45 1.89 -5.84
CA LYS A 209 -8.28 3.34 -5.90
C LYS A 209 -8.36 3.96 -4.51
N GLU A 210 -7.42 4.85 -4.21
CA GLU A 210 -7.43 5.65 -2.99
C GLU A 210 -8.26 6.92 -3.20
N PRO A 211 -8.77 7.53 -2.12
CA PRO A 211 -9.27 8.91 -2.15
C PRO A 211 -8.24 9.89 -2.72
N LEU A 212 -8.71 11.04 -3.21
CA LEU A 212 -7.83 12.10 -3.72
C LEU A 212 -6.86 12.52 -2.61
N GLY A 213 -5.56 12.51 -2.92
CA GLY A 213 -4.49 12.77 -1.95
C GLY A 213 -4.02 11.58 -1.13
N GLY A 214 -4.67 10.42 -1.26
CA GLY A 214 -4.26 9.15 -0.65
C GLY A 214 -5.15 8.71 0.52
N ALA A 215 -4.94 7.48 0.97
CA ALA A 215 -5.75 6.80 1.98
C ALA A 215 -5.86 7.56 3.32
N HIS A 216 -4.84 8.34 3.69
CA HIS A 216 -4.81 9.12 4.92
C HIS A 216 -5.74 10.34 4.89
N GLN A 217 -6.13 10.83 3.70
CA GLN A 217 -7.00 12.00 3.57
C GLN A 217 -8.45 11.69 3.94
N ASP A 218 -8.91 10.47 3.64
CA ASP A 218 -10.24 10.00 4.03
C ASP A 218 -10.21 8.49 4.35
N PRO A 219 -9.78 8.11 5.58
CA PRO A 219 -9.69 6.73 6.00
C PRO A 219 -11.03 5.98 5.96
N VAL A 220 -12.14 6.69 6.21
CA VAL A 220 -13.49 6.10 6.21
C VAL A 220 -13.91 5.77 4.79
N ALA A 221 -13.73 6.68 3.84
CA ALA A 221 -13.98 6.39 2.43
C ALA A 221 -13.07 5.26 1.93
N MET A 222 -11.78 5.27 2.30
CA MET A 222 -10.83 4.22 1.91
C MET A 222 -11.27 2.85 2.44
N ALA A 223 -11.66 2.74 3.72
CA ALA A 223 -12.16 1.51 4.31
C ALA A 223 -13.41 0.99 3.59
N ASN A 224 -14.35 1.88 3.22
CA ASN A 224 -15.54 1.51 2.46
C ASN A 224 -15.21 1.00 1.04
N ILE A 225 -14.27 1.65 0.34
CA ILE A 225 -13.79 1.22 -0.97
C ILE A 225 -13.15 -0.17 -0.85
N LEU A 226 -12.26 -0.36 0.13
CA LEU A 226 -11.56 -1.62 0.37
C LEU A 226 -12.55 -2.74 0.73
N LYS A 227 -13.48 -2.50 1.66
CA LYS A 227 -14.54 -3.45 2.05
C LYS A 227 -15.34 -3.92 0.86
N LYS A 228 -15.78 -2.99 0.01
CA LYS A 228 -16.54 -3.29 -1.22
C LYS A 228 -15.74 -4.19 -2.15
N GLN A 229 -14.44 -3.92 -2.31
CA GLN A 229 -13.56 -4.75 -3.15
C GLN A 229 -13.36 -6.14 -2.55
N LEU A 230 -13.07 -6.24 -1.24
CA LEU A 230 -12.89 -7.54 -0.55
C LEU A 230 -14.14 -8.41 -0.64
N ILE A 231 -15.33 -7.84 -0.41
CA ILE A 231 -16.60 -8.57 -0.53
C ILE A 231 -16.79 -9.09 -1.96
N LYS A 232 -16.47 -8.26 -2.97
CA LYS A 232 -16.55 -8.66 -4.38
C LYS A 232 -15.62 -9.85 -4.66
N GLU A 233 -14.37 -9.79 -4.24
CA GLU A 233 -13.42 -10.87 -4.52
C GLU A 233 -13.74 -12.15 -3.75
N LEU A 234 -14.11 -12.04 -2.48
CA LEU A 234 -14.54 -13.20 -1.69
C LEU A 234 -15.78 -13.85 -2.27
N LYS A 235 -16.74 -13.08 -2.80
CA LYS A 235 -17.92 -13.65 -3.48
C LYS A 235 -17.50 -14.50 -4.69
N ASN A 236 -16.60 -13.97 -5.54
CA ASN A 236 -16.11 -14.69 -6.72
C ASN A 236 -15.32 -15.96 -6.35
N LEU A 237 -14.52 -15.92 -5.27
CA LEU A 237 -13.73 -17.06 -4.84
C LEU A 237 -14.57 -18.15 -4.16
N LYS A 238 -15.66 -17.78 -3.48
CA LYS A 238 -16.59 -18.74 -2.85
C LYS A 238 -17.34 -19.61 -3.85
N GLU A 239 -17.38 -19.24 -5.12
CA GLU A 239 -17.99 -20.04 -6.19
C GLU A 239 -17.09 -21.19 -6.64
N LYS A 240 -15.82 -21.23 -6.20
CA LYS A 240 -14.83 -22.24 -6.58
C LYS A 240 -14.73 -23.35 -5.52
N SER A 241 -14.45 -24.56 -5.98
CA SER A 241 -14.10 -25.69 -5.10
C SER A 241 -12.71 -25.50 -4.47
N ALA A 242 -12.45 -26.18 -3.36
CA ALA A 242 -11.16 -26.13 -2.67
C ALA A 242 -10.00 -26.57 -3.59
N GLU A 243 -10.24 -27.60 -4.41
CA GLU A 243 -9.28 -28.10 -5.38
C GLU A 243 -8.97 -27.04 -6.45
N GLN A 244 -10.01 -26.37 -6.97
CA GLN A 244 -9.82 -25.28 -7.95
C GLN A 244 -9.03 -24.10 -7.35
N LEU A 245 -9.32 -23.70 -6.11
CA LEU A 245 -8.59 -22.63 -5.43
C LEU A 245 -7.09 -22.93 -5.37
N VAL A 246 -6.74 -24.13 -4.90
CA VAL A 246 -5.34 -24.55 -4.77
C VAL A 246 -4.64 -24.63 -6.13
N THR A 247 -5.26 -25.29 -7.12
CA THR A 247 -4.66 -25.43 -8.46
C THR A 247 -4.44 -24.07 -9.11
N GLU A 248 -5.46 -23.21 -9.14
CA GLU A 248 -5.33 -21.89 -9.77
C GLU A 248 -4.32 -20.99 -9.04
N ARG A 249 -4.21 -21.09 -7.71
CA ARG A 249 -3.20 -20.35 -6.94
C ARG A 249 -1.80 -20.79 -7.32
N ILE A 250 -1.54 -22.11 -7.38
CA ILE A 250 -0.23 -22.64 -7.80
C ILE A 250 0.07 -22.21 -9.23
N ASP A 251 -0.85 -22.41 -10.16
CA ASP A 251 -0.67 -22.06 -11.58
C ASP A 251 -0.36 -20.57 -11.76
N LYS A 252 -1.08 -19.70 -11.04
CA LYS A 252 -0.84 -18.25 -11.03
C LYS A 252 0.58 -17.90 -10.64
N PHE A 253 1.08 -18.42 -9.53
CA PHE A 253 2.44 -18.11 -9.05
C PHE A 253 3.52 -18.78 -9.91
N CYS A 254 3.29 -19.98 -10.42
CA CYS A 254 4.20 -20.65 -11.36
C CYS A 254 4.31 -19.94 -12.71
N ALA A 255 3.25 -19.25 -13.15
CA ALA A 255 3.24 -18.46 -14.38
C ALA A 255 3.96 -17.10 -14.24
N MET A 256 4.39 -16.71 -13.03
CA MET A 256 5.11 -15.45 -12.83
C MET A 256 6.58 -15.58 -13.24
N GLY A 257 6.98 -14.76 -14.20
CA GLY A 257 8.34 -14.72 -14.74
C GLY A 257 8.35 -14.90 -16.25
N VAL A 258 9.39 -14.37 -16.89
CA VAL A 258 9.61 -14.53 -18.34
C VAL A 258 11.05 -14.97 -18.53
N VAL A 259 11.23 -16.08 -19.23
CA VAL A 259 12.54 -16.60 -19.62
C VAL A 259 12.53 -16.76 -21.14
N ILE A 260 13.60 -16.32 -21.79
CA ILE A 260 13.82 -16.63 -23.21
C ILE A 260 14.64 -17.91 -23.23
N GLU A 261 14.04 -19.01 -23.69
CA GLU A 261 14.76 -20.26 -23.90
C GLU A 261 15.75 -20.04 -25.06
N GLY A 262 17.03 -20.31 -24.78
CA GLY A 262 18.15 -20.12 -25.72
C GLY A 262 18.42 -21.32 -26.60
#